data_AF-A0A9D2UJE6-F1
#
_entry.id   AF-A0A9D2UJE6-F1
#
_cell.length_a   1.000
_cell.length_b   1.000
_cell.length_c   1.000
_cell.angle_alpha   90.00
_cell.angle_beta   90.00
_cell.angle_gamma   90.00
#
_symmetry.space_group_name_H-M   'P 1'
#
loop_
_entity.id
_entity.type
_entity.pdbx_description
1 polymer ?
#
loop_
_entity_poly.entity_id
_entity_poly.type
_entity_poly.pdbx_seq_one_letter_code
_entity_poly.pdbx_strand_id
1 'polypeptide(L)'
;MKILHLSDTHGCHRRLGDLPEADVVVHSGDFCMVGSEREAIDFLDWLCDLPHRHKIFICGNHDECLYEATISGLGPGVHYLCNSGIEIDGISFYGVPMFLHDSLSGRQAKHLSAIPSGTDVVITHTPPHGILDFADGINYGSPVLSARLGTVKPRLHLFGHIHACHGIVTIDGTTYSNGAVMAGGDAINEMNVLEI
;
A
#
# COMPACT_ATOMS: atom_id res chain seq x y z
N MET A 1 -7.04 -2.46 -16.92
CA MET A 1 -7.20 -3.10 -15.60
C MET A 1 -7.63 -2.05 -14.60
N LYS A 2 -8.71 -2.32 -13.87
CA LYS A 2 -9.24 -1.44 -12.84
C LYS A 2 -8.69 -1.85 -11.47
N ILE A 3 -8.13 -0.90 -10.74
CA ILE A 3 -7.50 -1.11 -9.43
C ILE A 3 -8.28 -0.35 -8.36
N LEU A 4 -8.74 -1.05 -7.32
CA LEU A 4 -9.23 -0.44 -6.09
C LEU A 4 -8.07 -0.33 -5.11
N HIS A 5 -7.72 0.89 -4.71
CA HIS A 5 -6.60 1.16 -3.82
C HIS A 5 -7.08 1.63 -2.44
N LEU A 6 -6.63 0.93 -1.41
CA LEU A 6 -6.90 1.15 0.01
C LEU A 6 -5.58 1.17 0.78
N SER A 7 -5.58 1.82 1.93
CA SER A 7 -4.48 1.83 2.90
C SER A 7 -5.00 2.29 4.24
N ASP A 8 -4.24 2.03 5.32
CA ASP A 8 -4.47 2.63 6.64
C ASP A 8 -5.88 2.35 7.17
N THR A 9 -6.37 1.12 6.97
CA THR A 9 -7.68 0.72 7.49
C THR A 9 -7.67 0.61 9.01
N HIS A 10 -6.53 0.40 9.66
CA HIS A 10 -6.37 0.40 11.12
C HIS A 10 -7.46 -0.42 11.86
N GLY A 11 -7.69 -1.65 11.42
CA GLY A 11 -8.71 -2.55 11.98
C GLY A 11 -10.15 -2.21 11.62
N CYS A 12 -10.38 -1.16 10.81
CA CYS A 12 -11.71 -0.68 10.42
C CYS A 12 -12.17 -1.19 9.04
N HIS A 13 -11.47 -2.15 8.43
CA HIS A 13 -11.75 -2.63 7.08
C HIS A 13 -13.21 -3.15 6.90
N ARG A 14 -13.83 -3.71 7.94
CA ARG A 14 -15.24 -4.16 7.91
C ARG A 14 -16.25 -3.02 7.85
N ARG A 15 -15.85 -1.77 8.15
CA ARG A 15 -16.70 -0.57 8.07
C ARG A 15 -16.80 -0.02 6.66
N LEU A 16 -15.97 -0.49 5.73
CA LEU A 16 -15.94 -0.03 4.35
C LEU A 16 -17.18 -0.46 3.54
N GLY A 17 -17.95 -1.44 4.04
CA GLY A 17 -19.16 -1.91 3.38
C GLY A 17 -18.87 -2.55 2.03
N ASP A 18 -19.74 -2.30 1.05
CA ASP A 18 -19.58 -2.81 -0.30
C ASP A 18 -18.48 -2.05 -1.04
N LEU A 19 -17.40 -2.77 -1.36
CA LEU A 19 -16.29 -2.20 -2.12
C LEU A 19 -16.65 -2.09 -3.61
N PRO A 20 -16.17 -1.06 -4.32
CA PRO A 20 -16.35 -0.94 -5.76
C PRO A 20 -15.83 -2.16 -6.52
N GLU A 21 -16.47 -2.50 -7.65
CA GLU A 21 -15.95 -3.52 -8.57
C GLU A 21 -14.58 -3.10 -9.11
N ALA A 22 -13.62 -4.03 -9.09
CA ALA A 22 -12.27 -3.86 -9.62
C ALA A 22 -11.66 -5.23 -9.99
N ASP A 23 -10.67 -5.21 -10.88
CA ASP A 23 -9.92 -6.42 -11.25
C ASP A 23 -8.94 -6.82 -10.14
N VAL A 24 -8.33 -5.81 -9.51
CA VAL A 24 -7.35 -5.97 -8.42
C VAL A 24 -7.68 -5.01 -7.27
N VAL A 25 -7.72 -5.52 -6.04
CA VAL A 25 -7.69 -4.70 -4.81
C VAL A 25 -6.26 -4.61 -4.32
N VAL A 26 -5.79 -3.43 -3.97
CA VAL A 26 -4.47 -3.19 -3.38
C VAL A 26 -4.64 -2.56 -2.00
N HIS A 27 -4.07 -3.16 -0.96
CA HIS A 27 -3.97 -2.57 0.38
C HIS A 27 -2.51 -2.20 0.70
N SER A 28 -2.16 -0.91 0.74
CA SER A 28 -0.77 -0.44 0.89
C SER A 28 -0.27 -0.31 2.33
N GLY A 29 -0.74 -1.20 3.23
CA GLY A 29 -0.28 -1.29 4.63
C GLY A 29 -1.15 -0.59 5.66
N ASP A 30 -0.81 -0.80 6.92
CA ASP A 30 -1.51 -0.33 8.12
C ASP A 30 -2.94 -0.85 8.21
N PHE A 31 -3.11 -2.16 8.03
CA PHE A 31 -4.39 -2.81 8.28
C PHE A 31 -4.61 -3.11 9.76
N CYS A 32 -3.55 -3.18 10.57
CA CYS A 32 -3.62 -3.26 12.02
C CYS A 32 -3.64 -1.85 12.66
N MET A 33 -4.14 -1.75 13.90
CA MET A 33 -4.00 -0.54 14.72
C MET A 33 -2.88 -0.69 15.75
N VAL A 34 -2.77 -1.85 16.41
CA VAL A 34 -1.72 -2.09 17.43
C VAL A 34 -0.73 -3.19 17.04
N GLY A 35 -0.94 -3.83 15.89
CA GLY A 35 -0.03 -4.82 15.34
C GLY A 35 -0.11 -6.17 16.02
N SER A 36 -1.32 -6.60 16.41
CA SER A 36 -1.54 -7.94 16.96
C SER A 36 -1.83 -8.97 15.86
N GLU A 37 -1.45 -10.23 16.09
CA GLU A 37 -1.79 -11.34 15.18
C GLU A 37 -3.31 -11.46 14.96
N ARG A 38 -4.11 -11.13 15.99
CA ARG A 38 -5.57 -11.16 15.89
C ARG A 38 -6.10 -10.15 14.88
N GLU A 39 -5.58 -8.93 14.86
CA GLU A 39 -5.96 -7.91 13.88
C GLU A 39 -5.53 -8.34 12.46
N ALA A 40 -4.33 -8.91 12.34
CA ALA A 40 -3.85 -9.42 11.06
C ALA A 40 -4.73 -10.56 10.52
N ILE A 41 -5.12 -11.51 11.37
CA ILE A 41 -6.03 -12.60 10.99
C ILE A 41 -7.39 -12.04 10.58
N ASP A 42 -7.96 -11.12 11.35
CA ASP A 42 -9.25 -10.49 11.02
C ASP A 42 -9.22 -9.78 9.65
N PHE A 43 -8.15 -9.04 9.38
CA PHE A 43 -7.92 -8.42 8.08
C PHE A 43 -7.79 -9.45 6.96
N LEU A 44 -7.01 -10.52 7.15
CA LEU A 44 -6.80 -11.55 6.14
C LEU A 44 -8.09 -12.31 5.83
N ASP A 45 -8.91 -12.61 6.84
CA ASP A 45 -10.23 -13.22 6.67
C ASP A 45 -11.11 -12.33 5.81
N TRP A 46 -11.21 -11.04 6.17
CA TRP A 46 -11.96 -10.05 5.37
C TRP A 46 -11.44 -9.94 3.93
N LEU A 47 -10.12 -9.84 3.75
CA LEU A 47 -9.51 -9.68 2.43
C LEU A 47 -9.73 -10.92 1.56
N CYS A 48 -9.68 -12.11 2.14
CA CYS A 48 -9.92 -13.37 1.43
C CYS A 48 -11.38 -13.48 0.95
N ASP A 49 -12.33 -13.02 1.77
CA ASP A 49 -13.77 -13.06 1.50
C ASP A 49 -14.23 -12.06 0.43
N LEU A 50 -13.38 -11.09 0.05
CA LEU A 50 -13.71 -10.16 -1.02
C LEU A 50 -13.92 -10.89 -2.37
N PRO A 51 -14.97 -10.53 -3.13
CA PRO A 51 -15.31 -11.19 -4.40
C PRO A 51 -14.32 -10.90 -5.53
N HIS A 52 -13.40 -9.94 -5.34
CA HIS A 52 -12.42 -9.53 -6.32
C HIS A 52 -11.44 -10.66 -6.65
N ARG A 53 -11.07 -10.76 -7.94
CA ARG A 53 -10.25 -11.84 -8.47
C ARG A 53 -8.83 -11.83 -7.89
N HIS A 54 -8.24 -10.64 -7.76
CA HIS A 54 -6.91 -10.45 -7.21
C HIS A 54 -6.93 -9.44 -6.07
N LYS A 55 -6.16 -9.74 -5.02
CA LYS A 55 -5.96 -8.89 -3.84
C LYS A 55 -4.47 -8.87 -3.53
N ILE A 56 -3.86 -7.70 -3.56
CA ILE A 56 -2.47 -7.48 -3.18
C ILE A 56 -2.46 -6.72 -1.86
N PHE A 57 -1.59 -7.10 -0.95
CA PHE A 57 -1.32 -6.28 0.23
C PHE A 57 0.17 -6.27 0.59
N ILE A 58 0.58 -5.20 1.25
CA ILE A 58 1.87 -5.05 1.91
C ILE A 58 1.64 -4.66 3.38
N CYS A 59 2.70 -4.68 4.19
CA CYS A 59 2.68 -4.19 5.56
C CYS A 59 3.02 -2.69 5.65
N GLY A 60 2.39 -1.99 6.58
CA GLY A 60 2.79 -0.68 7.08
C GLY A 60 3.39 -0.76 8.49
N ASN A 61 3.64 0.39 9.11
CA ASN A 61 4.31 0.47 10.42
C ASN A 61 3.46 0.00 11.61
N HIS A 62 2.15 -0.21 11.41
CA HIS A 62 1.27 -0.82 12.40
C HIS A 62 1.18 -2.34 12.25
N ASP A 63 1.75 -2.94 11.21
CA ASP A 63 1.62 -4.37 10.89
C ASP A 63 2.84 -5.19 11.34
N GLU A 64 3.54 -4.72 12.39
CA GLU A 64 4.82 -5.30 12.85
C GLU A 64 4.71 -6.77 13.29
N CYS A 65 3.52 -7.28 13.62
CA CYS A 65 3.29 -8.71 13.85
C CYS A 65 3.68 -9.60 12.66
N LEU A 66 3.78 -9.04 11.45
CA LEU A 66 4.22 -9.76 10.26
C LEU A 66 5.71 -9.57 9.96
N TYR A 67 6.46 -8.84 10.78
CA TYR A 67 7.90 -8.66 10.57
C TYR A 67 8.63 -10.02 10.65
N GLU A 68 9.31 -10.39 9.57
CA GLU A 68 9.97 -11.70 9.38
C GLU A 68 9.02 -12.93 9.47
N ALA A 69 7.71 -12.69 9.47
CA ALA A 69 6.72 -13.76 9.50
C ALA A 69 6.63 -14.48 8.14
N THR A 70 6.40 -15.79 8.19
CA THR A 70 6.02 -16.56 7.01
C THR A 70 4.50 -16.64 6.94
N ILE A 71 3.91 -16.03 5.90
CA ILE A 71 2.48 -16.13 5.65
C ILE A 71 2.22 -17.37 4.80
N SER A 72 1.27 -18.20 5.24
CA SER A 72 0.79 -19.35 4.48
C SER A 72 -0.73 -19.42 4.57
N GLY A 73 -1.37 -20.20 3.69
CA GLY A 73 -2.83 -20.35 3.69
C GLY A 73 -3.60 -19.17 3.11
N LEU A 74 -2.93 -18.24 2.42
CA LEU A 74 -3.62 -17.22 1.63
C LEU A 74 -4.50 -17.89 0.58
N GLY A 75 -5.75 -17.43 0.48
CA GLY A 75 -6.70 -17.91 -0.51
C GLY A 75 -6.23 -17.66 -1.95
N PRO A 76 -6.84 -18.33 -2.95
CA PRO A 76 -6.51 -18.10 -4.35
C PRO A 76 -6.70 -16.61 -4.72
N GLY A 77 -5.72 -16.05 -5.44
CA GLY A 77 -5.74 -14.65 -5.84
C GLY A 77 -5.38 -13.64 -4.74
N VAL A 78 -4.92 -14.09 -3.57
CA VAL A 78 -4.40 -13.20 -2.51
C VAL A 78 -2.88 -13.24 -2.50
N HIS A 79 -2.27 -12.07 -2.56
CA HIS A 79 -0.83 -11.89 -2.79
C HIS A 79 -0.25 -10.94 -1.73
N TYR A 80 0.61 -11.49 -0.88
CA TYR A 80 1.44 -10.67 0.00
C TYR A 80 2.74 -10.30 -0.72
N LEU A 81 3.06 -9.01 -0.78
CA LEU A 81 4.34 -8.54 -1.31
C LEU A 81 5.21 -7.96 -0.20
N CYS A 82 6.43 -8.47 -0.09
CA CYS A 82 7.41 -8.03 0.90
C CYS A 82 8.78 -7.96 0.23
N ASN A 83 9.12 -6.78 -0.31
CA ASN A 83 10.30 -6.58 -1.14
C ASN A 83 10.33 -7.57 -2.33
N SER A 84 9.16 -7.77 -2.93
CA SER A 84 8.91 -8.76 -3.97
C SER A 84 7.90 -8.23 -4.98
N GLY A 85 7.81 -8.89 -6.13
CA GLY A 85 6.87 -8.54 -7.18
C GLY A 85 6.07 -9.72 -7.71
N ILE A 86 5.02 -9.40 -8.46
CA ILE A 86 4.14 -10.34 -9.14
C ILE A 86 3.68 -9.73 -10.47
N GLU A 87 3.37 -10.58 -11.44
CA GLU A 87 2.70 -10.17 -12.69
C GLU A 87 1.26 -10.67 -12.68
N ILE A 88 0.31 -9.78 -12.99
CA ILE A 88 -1.11 -10.10 -13.13
C ILE A 88 -1.56 -9.55 -14.49
N ASP A 89 -2.07 -10.43 -15.35
CA ASP A 89 -2.57 -10.10 -16.69
C ASP A 89 -1.62 -9.17 -17.50
N GLY A 90 -0.29 -9.43 -17.39
CA GLY A 90 0.76 -8.69 -18.09
C GLY A 90 1.17 -7.36 -17.45
N ILE A 91 0.64 -7.03 -16.27
CA ILE A 91 1.01 -5.83 -15.49
C ILE A 91 1.90 -6.25 -14.31
N SER A 92 3.04 -5.60 -14.17
CA SER A 92 4.01 -5.88 -13.11
C SER A 92 3.76 -5.03 -11.85
N PHE A 93 3.65 -5.69 -10.71
CA PHE A 93 3.47 -5.09 -9.39
C PHE A 93 4.70 -5.35 -8.52
N TYR A 94 5.15 -4.37 -7.73
CA TYR A 94 6.23 -4.55 -6.77
C TYR A 94 5.91 -3.86 -5.44
N GLY A 95 6.02 -4.60 -4.34
CA GLY A 95 5.65 -4.13 -2.99
C GLY A 95 6.84 -3.97 -2.06
N VAL A 96 6.94 -2.83 -1.38
CA VAL A 96 7.92 -2.57 -0.32
C VAL A 96 7.19 -2.15 0.97
N PRO A 97 7.21 -2.98 2.04
CA PRO A 97 6.55 -2.66 3.29
C PRO A 97 7.28 -1.55 4.06
N MET A 98 6.65 -1.05 5.12
CA MET A 98 7.26 -0.14 6.10
C MET A 98 7.23 -0.76 7.49
N PHE A 99 8.23 -1.56 7.84
CA PHE A 99 8.41 -1.99 9.23
C PHE A 99 9.21 -0.94 10.00
N LEU A 100 8.81 -0.66 11.24
CA LEU A 100 9.49 0.35 12.06
C LEU A 100 10.96 -0.05 12.29
N HIS A 101 11.23 -1.35 12.46
CA HIS A 101 12.58 -1.88 12.59
C HIS A 101 13.47 -1.57 11.37
N ASP A 102 12.94 -1.72 10.16
CA ASP A 102 13.66 -1.45 8.92
C ASP A 102 13.87 0.04 8.68
N SER A 103 12.90 0.88 9.06
CA SER A 103 13.03 2.34 9.01
C SER A 103 14.16 2.83 9.93
N LEU A 104 14.20 2.33 11.19
CA LEU A 104 15.20 2.73 12.19
C LEU A 104 16.61 2.21 11.86
N SER A 105 16.72 1.02 11.28
CA SER A 105 18.01 0.44 10.88
C SER A 105 18.54 0.95 9.54
N GLY A 106 17.76 1.76 8.82
CA GLY A 106 18.06 2.21 7.46
C GLY A 106 17.95 1.11 6.39
N ARG A 107 17.46 -0.08 6.75
CA ARG A 107 17.23 -1.17 5.80
C ARG A 107 16.11 -0.82 4.82
N GLN A 108 15.11 -0.08 5.27
CA GLN A 108 14.02 0.38 4.42
C GLN A 108 14.53 1.17 3.21
N ALA A 109 15.49 2.08 3.39
CA ALA A 109 16.07 2.86 2.30
C ALA A 109 16.78 1.97 1.24
N LYS A 110 17.35 0.83 1.66
CA LYS A 110 17.94 -0.14 0.74
C LYS A 110 16.86 -0.84 -0.09
N HIS A 111 15.75 -1.21 0.52
CA HIS A 111 14.62 -1.82 -0.18
C HIS A 111 13.97 -0.85 -1.19
N LEU A 112 13.74 0.41 -0.77
CA LEU A 112 13.17 1.44 -1.63
C LEU A 112 14.07 1.74 -2.84
N SER A 113 15.40 1.77 -2.66
CA SER A 113 16.32 1.98 -3.79
C SER A 113 16.48 0.76 -4.70
N ALA A 114 16.07 -0.43 -4.26
CA ALA A 114 16.17 -1.69 -5.00
C ALA A 114 14.92 -2.04 -5.83
N ILE A 115 13.85 -1.24 -5.80
CA ILE A 115 12.63 -1.46 -6.60
C ILE A 115 13.02 -1.68 -8.07
N PRO A 116 12.62 -2.77 -8.75
CA PRO A 116 13.06 -3.06 -10.12
C PRO A 116 12.62 -2.01 -11.14
N SER A 117 13.49 -1.75 -12.12
CA SER A 117 13.11 -0.96 -13.31
C SER A 117 12.11 -1.74 -14.17
N GLY A 118 11.23 -1.03 -14.88
CA GLY A 118 10.17 -1.65 -15.69
C GLY A 118 8.95 -2.11 -14.89
N THR A 119 8.88 -1.81 -13.58
CA THR A 119 7.69 -2.03 -12.77
C THR A 119 6.57 -1.07 -13.18
N ASP A 120 5.38 -1.60 -13.49
CA ASP A 120 4.21 -0.80 -13.88
C ASP A 120 3.52 -0.17 -12.67
N VAL A 121 3.38 -0.93 -11.58
CA VAL A 121 2.72 -0.51 -10.34
C VAL A 121 3.66 -0.73 -9.16
N VAL A 122 4.11 0.37 -8.57
CA VAL A 122 4.88 0.33 -7.31
C VAL A 122 3.92 0.50 -6.14
N ILE A 123 4.08 -0.32 -5.10
CA ILE A 123 3.28 -0.27 -3.87
C ILE A 123 4.24 -0.08 -2.70
N THR A 124 4.10 1.01 -1.96
CA THR A 124 4.88 1.27 -0.73
C THR A 124 3.97 1.81 0.34
N HIS A 125 4.21 1.52 1.62
CA HIS A 125 3.46 2.24 2.64
C HIS A 125 3.99 3.68 2.79
N THR A 126 5.31 3.85 2.75
CA THR A 126 5.98 5.16 2.77
C THR A 126 5.65 5.99 1.53
N PRO A 127 5.21 7.26 1.66
CA PRO A 127 5.05 8.17 0.53
C PRO A 127 6.38 8.56 -0.13
N PRO A 128 6.38 8.99 -1.40
CA PRO A 128 7.51 9.72 -1.95
C PRO A 128 7.57 11.14 -1.37
N HIS A 129 8.78 11.65 -1.16
CA HIS A 129 8.97 13.03 -0.73
C HIS A 129 8.39 14.03 -1.73
N GLY A 130 7.55 14.95 -1.23
CA GLY A 130 6.95 16.05 -1.98
C GLY A 130 5.69 15.70 -2.76
N ILE A 131 5.13 14.50 -2.57
CA ILE A 131 3.91 14.04 -3.25
C ILE A 131 2.96 13.44 -2.23
N LEU A 132 1.86 14.15 -1.95
CA LEU A 132 0.81 13.73 -1.01
C LEU A 132 1.36 13.32 0.37
N ASP A 133 2.40 14.01 0.85
CA ASP A 133 3.14 13.67 2.06
C ASP A 133 3.31 14.84 3.05
N PHE A 134 2.68 15.99 2.79
CA PHE A 134 2.82 17.20 3.60
C PHE A 134 1.75 17.27 4.71
N ALA A 135 2.17 17.06 5.96
CA ALA A 135 1.33 17.21 7.14
C ALA A 135 2.12 17.88 8.27
N ASP A 136 1.43 18.52 9.22
CA ASP A 136 2.06 19.13 10.41
C ASP A 136 3.24 20.09 10.11
N GLY A 137 3.21 20.74 8.94
CA GLY A 137 4.25 21.67 8.50
C GLY A 137 5.51 21.03 7.93
N ILE A 138 5.55 19.71 7.73
CA ILE A 138 6.70 18.98 7.19
C ILE A 138 6.28 17.95 6.12
N ASN A 139 7.25 17.51 5.32
CA ASN A 139 7.09 16.41 4.36
C ASN A 139 7.59 15.12 4.99
N TYR A 140 6.73 14.10 5.09
CA TYR A 140 7.05 12.80 5.67
C TYR A 140 7.61 11.78 4.67
N GLY A 141 7.48 12.07 3.37
CA GLY A 141 7.87 11.15 2.31
C GLY A 141 9.38 10.97 2.18
N SER A 142 9.77 9.84 1.59
CA SER A 142 11.17 9.43 1.44
C SER A 142 11.83 10.02 0.19
N PRO A 143 12.93 10.78 0.32
CA PRO A 143 13.68 11.26 -0.84
C PRO A 143 14.34 10.14 -1.65
N VAL A 144 14.70 9.03 -0.99
CA VAL A 144 15.24 7.82 -1.65
C VAL A 144 14.20 7.21 -2.57
N LEU A 145 12.94 7.15 -2.10
CA LEU A 145 11.83 6.67 -2.91
C LEU A 145 11.56 7.60 -4.10
N SER A 146 11.49 8.91 -3.89
CA SER A 146 11.30 9.88 -4.99
C SER A 146 12.38 9.75 -6.06
N ALA A 147 13.65 9.64 -5.66
CA ALA A 147 14.75 9.43 -6.58
C ALA A 147 14.61 8.11 -7.36
N ARG A 148 14.21 7.03 -6.69
CA ARG A 148 14.01 5.74 -7.36
C ARG A 148 12.85 5.80 -8.35
N LEU A 149 11.71 6.37 -7.96
CA LEU A 149 10.55 6.52 -8.83
C LEU A 149 10.84 7.37 -10.07
N GLY A 150 11.70 8.40 -9.96
CA GLY A 150 12.17 9.17 -11.12
C GLY A 150 12.93 8.34 -12.16
N THR A 151 13.51 7.20 -11.74
CA THR A 151 14.18 6.23 -12.64
C THR A 151 13.29 5.09 -13.09
N VAL A 152 12.44 4.56 -12.21
CA VAL A 152 11.50 3.46 -12.52
C VAL A 152 10.38 3.94 -13.43
N LYS A 153 9.88 5.16 -13.19
CA LYS A 153 8.75 5.78 -13.88
C LYS A 153 7.54 4.85 -14.00
N PRO A 154 7.03 4.32 -12.87
CA PRO A 154 5.88 3.44 -12.91
C PRO A 154 4.66 4.19 -13.43
N ARG A 155 3.70 3.47 -13.98
CA ARG A 155 2.42 4.05 -14.40
C ARG A 155 1.61 4.45 -13.18
N LEU A 156 1.63 3.63 -12.13
CA LEU A 156 1.00 3.90 -10.83
C LEU A 156 1.99 3.75 -9.67
N HIS A 157 1.87 4.63 -8.67
CA HIS A 157 2.47 4.45 -7.37
C HIS A 157 1.41 4.56 -6.27
N LEU A 158 1.21 3.48 -5.54
CA LEU A 158 0.15 3.28 -4.54
C LEU A 158 0.78 3.29 -3.13
N PHE A 159 0.32 4.19 -2.26
CA PHE A 159 0.81 4.33 -0.89
C PHE A 159 -0.23 4.87 0.08
N GLY A 160 0.13 5.02 1.36
CA GLY A 160 -0.75 5.53 2.40
C GLY A 160 -0.05 6.44 3.39
N HIS A 161 -0.16 6.13 4.68
CA HIS A 161 0.55 6.74 5.82
C HIS A 161 0.11 8.16 6.18
N ILE A 162 -0.01 9.07 5.22
CA ILE A 162 -0.31 10.49 5.49
C ILE A 162 -1.78 10.76 5.22
N HIS A 163 -2.61 10.52 6.23
CA HIS A 163 -4.09 10.57 6.12
C HIS A 163 -4.60 11.93 5.65
N ALA A 164 -3.96 13.02 6.09
CA ALA A 164 -4.31 14.39 5.72
C ALA A 164 -4.12 14.68 4.21
N CYS A 165 -3.38 13.83 3.50
CA CYS A 165 -3.09 13.94 2.08
C CYS A 165 -3.71 12.81 1.25
N HIS A 166 -4.76 12.16 1.75
CA HIS A 166 -5.55 11.23 0.95
C HIS A 166 -5.93 11.83 -0.41
N GLY A 167 -5.78 11.05 -1.48
CA GLY A 167 -6.20 11.45 -2.83
C GLY A 167 -5.31 10.92 -3.95
N ILE A 168 -5.46 11.51 -5.13
CA ILE A 168 -4.79 11.08 -6.36
C ILE A 168 -4.21 12.31 -7.07
N VAL A 169 -2.96 12.21 -7.54
CA VAL A 169 -2.31 13.21 -8.40
C VAL A 169 -1.53 12.53 -9.52
N THR A 170 -1.46 13.17 -10.69
CA THR A 170 -0.63 12.69 -11.81
C THR A 170 0.48 13.68 -12.08
N ILE A 171 1.73 13.20 -12.09
CA ILE A 171 2.93 14.01 -12.32
C ILE A 171 3.81 13.27 -13.32
N ASP A 172 4.17 13.93 -14.42
CA ASP A 172 5.08 13.41 -15.45
C ASP A 172 4.73 12.00 -15.98
N GLY A 173 3.43 11.68 -16.04
CA GLY A 173 2.92 10.41 -16.55
C GLY A 173 2.77 9.29 -15.52
N THR A 174 3.24 9.49 -14.29
CA THR A 174 2.95 8.60 -13.15
C THR A 174 1.75 9.13 -12.37
N THR A 175 0.80 8.24 -12.07
CA THR A 175 -0.30 8.57 -11.14
C THR A 175 0.02 8.04 -9.76
N TYR A 176 0.02 8.95 -8.79
CA TYR A 176 0.29 8.72 -7.38
C TYR A 176 -1.05 8.69 -6.64
N SER A 177 -1.26 7.65 -5.83
CA SER A 177 -2.46 7.50 -5.03
C SER A 177 -2.07 7.30 -3.58
N ASN A 178 -2.53 8.22 -2.72
CA ASN A 178 -2.54 8.04 -1.27
C ASN A 178 -3.90 7.46 -0.88
N GLY A 179 -3.93 6.17 -0.58
CA GLY A 179 -5.13 5.38 -0.30
C GLY A 179 -5.54 5.35 1.17
N ALA A 180 -5.01 6.22 2.04
CA ALA A 180 -5.33 6.24 3.46
C ALA A 180 -6.83 6.49 3.70
N VAL A 181 -7.60 5.42 3.95
CA VAL A 181 -9.06 5.49 3.98
C VAL A 181 -9.61 6.02 5.29
N MET A 182 -8.87 5.89 6.39
CA MET A 182 -9.28 6.44 7.67
C MET A 182 -8.81 7.90 7.76
N ALA A 183 -9.73 8.85 7.97
CA ALA A 183 -9.42 10.28 7.97
C ALA A 183 -9.21 10.87 9.38
N GLY A 184 -9.09 10.01 10.40
CA GLY A 184 -9.11 10.36 11.82
C GLY A 184 -10.52 10.31 12.43
N GLY A 185 -10.60 9.88 13.69
CA GLY A 185 -11.88 9.63 14.36
C GLY A 185 -12.71 8.56 13.64
N ASP A 186 -13.99 8.84 13.42
CA ASP A 186 -14.91 7.91 12.74
C ASP A 186 -15.09 8.18 11.23
N ALA A 187 -14.36 9.15 10.66
CA ALA A 187 -14.49 9.51 9.25
C ALA A 187 -13.75 8.55 8.32
N ILE A 188 -14.38 8.23 7.18
CA ILE A 188 -13.85 7.37 6.13
C ILE A 188 -13.79 8.19 4.84
N ASN A 189 -12.60 8.24 4.22
CA ASN A 189 -12.37 8.84 2.91
C ASN A 189 -12.98 7.97 1.80
N GLU A 190 -13.28 8.60 0.66
CA GLU A 190 -13.67 7.87 -0.54
C GLU A 190 -12.54 6.96 -1.02
N MET A 191 -12.87 5.74 -1.43
CA MET A 191 -11.86 4.77 -1.88
C MET A 191 -11.33 5.15 -3.27
N ASN A 192 -10.01 5.07 -3.45
CA ASN A 192 -9.39 5.41 -4.71
C ASN A 192 -9.58 4.28 -5.74
N VAL A 193 -10.14 4.63 -6.90
CA VAL A 193 -10.30 3.71 -8.03
C VAL A 193 -9.49 4.24 -9.21
N LEU A 194 -8.58 3.43 -9.73
CA LEU A 194 -7.62 3.79 -10.77
C LEU A 194 -7.74 2.85 -11.97
N GLU A 195 -7.29 3.32 -13.13
CA GLU A 195 -7.15 2.52 -14.34
C GLU A 195 -5.70 2.48 -14.82
N ILE A 196 -5.29 1.31 -15.31
CA ILE A 196 -3.99 1.03 -15.93
C ILE A 196 -4.18 0.15 -17.18
#